data_AF-A0A3N0YVP9-F1
#
_entry.id   AF-A0A3N0YVP9-F1
#
_cell.length_a   1.000
_cell.length_b   1.000
_cell.length_c   1.000
_cell.angle_alpha   90.00
_cell.angle_beta   90.00
_cell.angle_gamma   90.00
#
_symmetry.space_group_name_H-M   'P 1'
#
loop_
_entity.id
_entity.type
_entity.pdbx_description
1 polymer ?
#
loop_
_entity_poly.entity_id
_entity_poly.type
_entity_poly.pdbx_seq_one_letter_code
_entity_poly.pdbx_strand_id
1 'polypeptide(L)'
;MLPEPAGSDPLSVEHVALPDLTGHMCEYLRSKRIPRGRRIQKEPTLGYRDRAFCTKCCEILNKASLDLMVFVIEFVQKELDDINKQITSTERQLNSMTTDLDFESLKTSLDSTITKNRQEICKMKLKKFKRDTVDYRDGWVRGYITSNIHNPGDLALHHVLLLNPVPLI
;
A
#
# COMPACT_ATOMS: atom_id res chain seq x y z
N MET A 1 -19.67 39.86 10.96
CA MET A 1 -19.45 38.43 10.62
C MET A 1 -18.52 38.40 9.42
N LEU A 2 -17.25 38.10 9.68
CA LEU A 2 -16.22 37.93 8.64
C LEU A 2 -16.30 36.49 8.12
N PRO A 3 -16.07 36.26 6.82
CA PRO A 3 -16.00 34.91 6.27
C PRO A 3 -14.69 34.23 6.73
N GLU A 4 -14.83 33.01 7.25
CA GLU A 4 -13.74 32.08 7.55
C GLU A 4 -12.87 31.82 6.30
N PRO A 5 -11.54 31.71 6.42
CA PRO A 5 -10.64 31.62 5.29
C PRO A 5 -10.72 30.24 4.62
N ALA A 6 -10.69 30.26 3.29
CA ALA A 6 -10.50 29.10 2.45
C ALA A 6 -9.35 28.24 2.98
N GLY A 7 -9.67 27.00 3.38
CA GLY A 7 -8.68 25.97 3.61
C GLY A 7 -7.85 25.81 2.35
N SER A 8 -6.59 26.23 2.44
CA SER A 8 -5.55 25.98 1.45
C SER A 8 -5.54 24.50 1.08
N ASP A 9 -5.85 24.18 -0.18
CA ASP A 9 -5.70 22.83 -0.72
C ASP A 9 -4.20 22.56 -0.94
N PRO A 10 -3.53 21.67 -0.18
CA PRO A 10 -2.08 21.57 -0.17
C PRO A 10 -1.57 20.49 -1.13
N LEU A 11 -2.11 20.37 -2.35
CA LEU A 11 -1.80 19.24 -3.24
C LEU A 11 -1.66 19.64 -4.72
N SER A 12 -0.66 20.48 -5.02
CA SER A 12 0.03 20.44 -6.31
C SER A 12 0.81 19.12 -6.42
N VAL A 13 0.27 18.16 -7.18
CA VAL A 13 0.75 16.77 -7.35
C VAL A 13 2.09 16.66 -8.12
N GLU A 14 2.86 17.74 -8.25
CA GLU A 14 4.02 17.79 -9.14
C GLU A 14 5.33 17.26 -8.54
N HIS A 15 5.39 17.00 -7.23
CA HIS A 15 6.63 16.56 -6.56
C HIS A 15 6.47 15.27 -5.73
N VAL A 16 5.93 14.21 -6.35
CA VAL A 16 5.96 12.87 -5.73
C VAL A 16 7.25 12.16 -6.15
N ALA A 17 8.32 12.36 -5.37
CA ALA A 17 9.56 11.63 -5.51
C ALA A 17 9.37 10.21 -4.94
N LEU A 18 9.12 9.24 -5.81
CA LEU A 18 9.04 7.82 -5.45
C LEU A 18 10.31 7.12 -5.92
N PRO A 19 11.44 7.19 -5.20
CA PRO A 19 12.68 6.57 -5.64
C PRO A 19 12.68 5.04 -5.48
N ASP A 20 11.89 4.47 -4.56
CA ASP A 20 11.94 3.04 -4.23
C ASP A 20 10.61 2.48 -3.63
N LEU A 21 10.65 1.29 -3.01
CA LEU A 21 9.48 0.66 -2.36
C LEU A 21 9.10 1.36 -1.06
N THR A 22 10.10 1.78 -0.29
CA THR A 22 9.92 2.44 1.00
C THR A 22 9.28 3.81 0.82
N GLY A 23 9.81 4.64 -0.07
CA GLY A 23 9.26 5.94 -0.45
C GLY A 23 7.80 5.85 -0.90
N HIS A 24 7.44 4.78 -1.62
CA HIS A 24 6.05 4.54 -2.00
C HIS A 24 5.10 4.29 -0.84
N MET A 25 5.50 3.46 0.12
CA MET A 25 4.68 3.25 1.32
C MET A 25 4.67 4.50 2.21
N CYS A 26 5.77 5.26 2.27
CA CYS A 26 5.82 6.54 2.96
C CYS A 26 4.81 7.57 2.42
N GLU A 27 4.62 7.64 1.10
CA GLU A 27 3.60 8.53 0.50
C GLU A 27 2.17 8.14 0.93
N TYR A 28 1.89 6.84 0.99
CA TYR A 28 0.61 6.34 1.52
C TYR A 28 0.41 6.72 2.98
N LEU A 29 1.43 6.56 3.82
CA LEU A 29 1.39 6.93 5.24
C LEU A 29 1.18 8.44 5.43
N ARG A 30 1.94 9.27 4.72
CA ARG A 30 1.79 10.74 4.76
C ARG A 30 0.39 11.19 4.37
N SER A 31 -0.21 10.51 3.39
CA SER A 31 -1.57 10.80 2.93
C SER A 31 -2.67 10.09 3.75
N LYS A 32 -2.32 9.29 4.77
CA LYS A 32 -3.24 8.41 5.53
C LYS A 32 -4.09 7.49 4.63
N ARG A 33 -3.48 7.00 3.55
CA ARG A 33 -4.12 6.12 2.56
C ARG A 33 -3.63 4.69 2.69
N ILE A 34 -4.52 3.73 2.40
CA ILE A 34 -4.22 2.30 2.41
C ILE A 34 -4.35 1.78 0.96
N PRO A 35 -3.26 1.20 0.40
CA PRO A 35 -3.30 0.62 -0.93
C PRO A 35 -4.39 -0.44 -1.05
N ARG A 36 -5.05 -0.56 -2.22
CA ARG A 36 -6.15 -1.53 -2.43
C ARG A 36 -5.85 -2.93 -1.88
N GLY A 37 -4.66 -3.46 -2.17
CA GLY A 37 -4.25 -4.82 -1.75
C GLY A 37 -3.89 -4.96 -0.26
N ARG A 38 -3.89 -3.88 0.53
CA ARG A 38 -3.60 -3.88 1.97
C ARG A 38 -4.80 -3.46 2.83
N ARG A 39 -5.95 -3.17 2.21
CA ARG A 39 -7.19 -2.87 2.92
C ARG A 39 -7.71 -4.16 3.54
N ILE A 40 -7.83 -4.22 4.86
CA ILE A 40 -8.40 -5.39 5.55
C ILE A 40 -9.92 -5.32 5.44
N GLN A 41 -10.51 -6.28 4.73
CA GLN A 41 -11.97 -6.44 4.57
C GLN A 41 -12.43 -7.65 5.40
N LYS A 42 -12.80 -7.40 6.66
CA LYS A 42 -13.19 -8.43 7.64
C LYS A 42 -14.38 -8.00 8.49
N GLU A 43 -15.55 -8.53 8.15
CA GLU A 43 -16.77 -8.19 8.87
C GLU A 43 -16.75 -8.78 10.29
N PRO A 44 -17.20 -8.02 11.29
CA PRO A 44 -17.34 -8.59 12.62
C PRO A 44 -18.49 -9.60 12.62
N THR A 45 -18.26 -10.78 13.17
CA THR A 45 -19.29 -11.83 13.28
C THR A 45 -20.43 -11.42 14.22
N LEU A 46 -20.11 -10.65 15.26
CA LEU A 46 -21.07 -10.11 16.23
C LEU A 46 -21.21 -8.60 16.00
N GLY A 47 -22.44 -8.08 16.12
CA GLY A 47 -22.69 -6.64 15.96
C GLY A 47 -22.72 -6.14 14.52
N TYR A 48 -22.69 -7.01 13.50
CA TYR A 48 -22.70 -6.60 12.08
C TYR A 48 -23.89 -5.73 11.64
N ARG A 49 -25.02 -5.84 12.36
CA ARG A 49 -26.24 -5.04 12.12
C ARG A 49 -26.15 -3.63 12.69
N ASP A 50 -25.26 -3.40 13.66
CA ASP A 50 -25.03 -2.08 14.23
C ASP A 50 -24.00 -1.32 13.39
N ARG A 51 -24.46 -0.27 12.70
CA ARG A 51 -23.60 0.56 11.86
C ARG A 51 -22.52 1.30 12.66
N ALA A 52 -22.80 1.69 13.90
CA ALA A 52 -21.82 2.38 14.74
C ALA A 52 -20.69 1.41 15.13
N PHE A 53 -21.05 0.18 15.52
CA PHE A 53 -20.10 -0.88 15.79
C PHE A 53 -19.26 -1.23 14.57
N CYS A 54 -19.88 -1.47 13.42
CA CYS A 54 -19.16 -1.76 12.17
C CYS A 54 -18.21 -0.63 11.79
N THR A 55 -18.65 0.63 11.88
CA THR A 55 -17.80 1.81 11.64
C THR A 55 -16.57 1.77 12.55
N LYS A 56 -16.75 1.46 13.84
CA LYS A 56 -15.64 1.38 14.78
C LYS A 56 -14.66 0.27 14.43
N CYS A 57 -15.16 -0.90 14.03
CA CYS A 57 -14.33 -1.99 13.53
C CYS A 57 -13.52 -1.57 12.29
N CYS A 58 -14.11 -0.82 11.36
CA CYS A 58 -13.38 -0.27 10.19
C CYS A 58 -12.20 0.57 10.62
N GLU A 59 -12.41 1.49 11.57
CA GLU A 59 -11.38 2.41 12.04
C GLU A 59 -10.20 1.64 12.63
N ILE A 60 -10.49 0.62 13.45
CA ILE A 60 -9.47 -0.23 14.06
C ILE A 60 -8.67 -0.98 12.99
N LEU A 61 -9.36 -1.60 12.02
CA LEU A 61 -8.70 -2.33 10.93
C LEU A 61 -7.87 -1.41 10.03
N ASN A 62 -8.37 -0.20 9.73
CA ASN A 62 -7.62 0.79 8.97
C ASN A 62 -6.36 1.24 9.72
N LYS A 63 -6.45 1.47 11.03
CA LYS A 63 -5.29 1.77 11.87
C LYS A 63 -4.29 0.62 11.83
N ALA A 64 -4.75 -0.62 12.00
CA ALA A 64 -3.88 -1.80 11.91
C ALA A 64 -3.19 -1.91 10.53
N SER A 65 -3.89 -1.63 9.43
CA SER A 65 -3.29 -1.58 8.09
C SER A 65 -2.19 -0.52 7.96
N LEU A 66 -2.37 0.65 8.57
CA LEU A 66 -1.35 1.71 8.59
C LEU A 66 -0.14 1.29 9.43
N ASP A 67 -0.37 0.76 10.63
CA ASP A 67 0.68 0.28 11.54
C ASP A 67 1.50 -0.85 10.88
N LEU A 68 0.84 -1.78 10.17
CA LEU A 68 1.51 -2.82 9.38
C LEU A 68 2.37 -2.23 8.24
N MET A 69 1.96 -1.12 7.63
CA MET A 69 2.79 -0.46 6.61
C MET A 69 4.05 0.16 7.23
N VAL A 70 3.95 0.77 8.41
CA VAL A 70 5.12 1.28 9.14
C VAL A 70 6.09 0.14 9.46
N PHE A 71 5.58 -0.95 10.03
CA PHE A 71 6.39 -2.13 10.34
C PHE A 71 7.12 -2.69 9.09
N VAL A 72 6.43 -2.78 7.95
CA VAL A 72 7.03 -3.26 6.70
C VAL A 72 8.11 -2.30 6.19
N ILE A 73 7.91 -0.98 6.31
CA ILE A 73 8.91 0.02 5.93
C ILE A 73 10.19 -0.16 6.75
N GLU A 74 10.06 -0.28 8.07
CA GLU A 74 11.19 -0.46 8.98
C GLU A 74 11.97 -1.74 8.66
N PHE A 75 11.25 -2.84 8.43
CA PHE A 75 11.85 -4.11 8.04
C PHE A 75 12.60 -4.01 6.71
N VAL A 76 11.94 -3.50 5.66
CA VAL A 76 12.53 -3.40 4.32
C VAL A 76 13.75 -2.47 4.30
N GLN A 77 13.71 -1.37 5.07
CA GLN A 77 14.85 -0.45 5.15
C GLN A 77 16.09 -1.15 5.72
N LYS A 78 15.91 -1.95 6.77
CA LYS A 78 16.99 -2.74 7.36
C LYS A 78 17.58 -3.75 6.37
N GLU A 79 16.74 -4.46 5.63
CA GLU A 79 17.18 -5.43 4.62
C GLU A 79 17.92 -4.75 3.45
N LEU A 80 17.44 -3.59 2.99
CA LEU A 80 18.12 -2.81 1.96
C LEU A 80 19.53 -2.38 2.40
N ASP A 81 19.67 -1.94 3.64
CA ASP A 81 20.99 -1.57 4.19
C ASP A 81 21.95 -2.76 4.24
N ASP A 82 21.45 -3.96 4.56
CA ASP A 82 22.28 -5.17 4.56
C ASP A 82 22.70 -5.58 3.14
N ILE A 83 21.75 -5.59 2.20
CA ILE A 83 22.02 -5.90 0.78
C ILE A 83 23.03 -4.91 0.20
N ASN A 84 22.89 -3.62 0.48
CA ASN A 84 23.85 -2.61 0.00
C ASN A 84 25.26 -2.84 0.55
N LYS A 85 25.40 -3.27 1.81
CA LYS A 85 26.70 -3.66 2.37
C LYS A 85 27.29 -4.86 1.64
N GLN A 86 26.48 -5.86 1.33
CA GLN A 86 26.91 -7.04 0.57
C GLN A 86 27.35 -6.66 -0.85
N ILE A 87 26.60 -5.77 -1.53
CA ILE A 87 26.96 -5.23 -2.85
C ILE A 87 28.32 -4.54 -2.78
N THR A 88 28.49 -3.56 -1.87
CA THR A 88 29.76 -2.81 -1.75
C THR A 88 30.93 -3.72 -1.38
N SER A 89 30.72 -4.72 -0.53
CA SER A 89 31.75 -5.72 -0.20
C SER A 89 32.15 -6.53 -1.43
N THR A 90 31.18 -6.98 -2.22
CA THR A 90 31.40 -7.76 -3.43
C THR A 90 32.12 -6.92 -4.50
N GLU A 91 31.69 -5.68 -4.71
CA GLU A 91 32.34 -4.73 -5.63
C GLU A 91 33.80 -4.50 -5.25
N ARG A 92 34.13 -4.38 -3.96
CA ARG A 92 35.53 -4.24 -3.50
C ARG A 92 36.37 -5.46 -3.81
N GLN A 93 35.84 -6.66 -3.59
CA GLN A 93 36.54 -7.91 -3.91
C GLN A 93 36.77 -8.02 -5.42
N LEU A 94 35.77 -7.71 -6.22
CA LEU A 94 35.85 -7.78 -7.68
C LEU A 94 36.85 -6.76 -8.23
N ASN A 95 36.82 -5.52 -7.74
CA ASN A 95 37.78 -4.48 -8.12
C ASN A 95 39.23 -4.82 -7.71
N SER A 96 39.43 -5.63 -6.66
CA SER A 96 40.77 -6.10 -6.27
C SER A 96 41.33 -7.21 -7.18
N MET A 97 40.48 -7.84 -7.99
CA MET A 97 40.81 -8.99 -8.82
C MET A 97 40.94 -8.67 -10.31
N THR A 98 40.59 -7.46 -10.77
CA THR A 98 40.35 -7.19 -12.20
C THR A 98 41.08 -5.96 -12.73
N THR A 99 41.82 -6.12 -13.83
CA THR A 99 42.48 -5.04 -14.61
C THR A 99 41.87 -4.85 -16.01
N ASP A 100 40.66 -5.36 -16.25
CA ASP A 100 40.13 -5.50 -17.62
C ASP A 100 39.04 -4.49 -17.99
N LEU A 101 39.21 -3.89 -19.17
CA LEU A 101 38.27 -2.98 -19.84
C LEU A 101 36.87 -3.61 -20.05
N ASP A 102 36.79 -4.94 -20.14
CA ASP A 102 35.54 -5.68 -20.32
C ASP A 102 34.64 -5.64 -19.07
N PHE A 103 35.23 -5.46 -17.87
CA PHE A 103 34.46 -5.37 -16.63
C PHE A 103 33.67 -4.07 -16.55
N GLU A 104 34.24 -2.93 -16.96
CA GLU A 104 33.53 -1.65 -16.92
C GLU A 104 32.39 -1.57 -17.94
N SER A 105 32.56 -2.21 -19.10
CA SER A 105 31.47 -2.43 -20.07
C SER A 105 30.29 -3.18 -19.43
N LEU A 106 30.56 -4.29 -18.76
CA LEU A 106 29.53 -5.10 -18.10
C LEU A 106 28.85 -4.34 -16.95
N LYS A 107 29.63 -3.66 -16.11
CA LYS A 107 29.12 -2.86 -14.98
C LYS A 107 28.20 -1.74 -15.45
N THR A 108 28.60 -1.00 -16.49
CA THR A 108 27.77 0.05 -17.10
C THR A 108 26.44 -0.51 -17.63
N SER A 109 26.47 -1.67 -18.27
CA SER A 109 25.26 -2.36 -18.77
C SER A 109 24.33 -2.79 -17.63
N LEU A 110 24.89 -3.29 -16.53
CA LEU A 110 24.15 -3.69 -15.34
C LEU A 110 23.48 -2.48 -14.66
N ASP A 111 24.23 -1.40 -14.45
CA ASP A 111 23.72 -0.16 -13.84
C ASP A 111 22.59 0.46 -14.67
N SER A 112 22.73 0.44 -16.00
CA SER A 112 21.68 0.86 -16.93
C SER A 112 20.40 0.01 -16.77
N THR A 113 20.55 -1.30 -16.64
CA THR A 113 19.44 -2.24 -16.42
C THR A 113 18.75 -2.01 -15.08
N ILE A 114 19.53 -1.82 -14.00
CA ILE A 114 19.02 -1.47 -12.67
C ILE A 114 18.23 -0.16 -12.73
N THR A 115 18.79 0.86 -13.38
CA THR A 115 18.16 2.18 -13.51
C THR A 115 16.82 2.08 -14.27
N LYS A 116 16.79 1.35 -15.39
CA LYS A 116 15.57 1.12 -16.17
C LYS A 116 14.51 0.40 -15.34
N ASN A 117 14.88 -0.66 -14.62
CA ASN A 117 13.96 -1.40 -13.77
C ASN A 117 13.39 -0.53 -12.64
N ARG A 118 14.22 0.32 -12.02
CA ARG A 118 13.76 1.29 -11.02
C ARG A 118 12.72 2.24 -11.61
N GLN A 119 12.99 2.82 -12.78
CA GLN A 119 12.05 3.74 -13.44
C GLN A 119 10.69 3.09 -13.73
N GLU A 120 10.66 1.86 -14.26
CA GLU A 120 9.40 1.16 -14.55
C GLU A 120 8.61 0.84 -13.27
N ILE A 121 9.30 0.40 -12.22
CA ILE A 121 8.69 0.18 -10.90
C ILE A 121 8.06 1.48 -10.38
N CYS A 122 8.76 2.62 -10.50
CA CYS A 122 8.27 3.90 -10.03
C CYS A 122 7.04 4.37 -10.82
N LYS A 123 7.03 4.23 -12.15
CA LYS A 123 5.85 4.52 -12.99
C LYS A 123 4.63 3.70 -12.58
N MET A 124 4.81 2.38 -12.39
CA MET A 124 3.74 1.50 -11.96
C MET A 124 3.20 1.86 -10.57
N LYS A 125 4.10 2.15 -9.62
CA LYS A 125 3.74 2.58 -8.26
C LYS A 125 2.99 3.90 -8.27
N LEU A 126 3.45 4.89 -9.03
CA LEU A 126 2.75 6.17 -9.18
C LEU A 126 1.34 5.98 -9.76
N LYS A 127 1.19 5.13 -10.79
CA LYS A 127 -0.13 4.79 -11.34
C LYS A 127 -1.04 4.17 -10.28
N LYS A 128 -0.52 3.25 -9.45
CA LYS A 128 -1.27 2.66 -8.33
C LYS A 128 -1.67 3.71 -7.30
N PHE A 129 -0.75 4.61 -6.91
CA PHE A 129 -1.04 5.70 -5.97
C PHE A 129 -2.12 6.64 -6.49
N LYS A 130 -2.05 7.06 -7.75
CA LYS A 130 -3.06 7.92 -8.38
C LYS A 130 -4.43 7.26 -8.40
N ARG A 131 -4.49 5.99 -8.81
CA ARG A 131 -5.73 5.19 -8.79
C ARG A 131 -6.31 5.09 -7.38
N ASP A 132 -5.47 4.80 -6.39
CA ASP A 132 -5.93 4.63 -5.01
C ASP A 132 -6.33 5.99 -4.42
N THR A 133 -5.72 7.10 -4.85
CA THR A 133 -6.13 8.48 -4.51
C THR A 133 -7.54 8.78 -5.02
N VAL A 134 -7.86 8.35 -6.25
CA VAL A 134 -9.21 8.45 -6.82
C VAL A 134 -10.22 7.70 -5.96
N ASP A 135 -9.90 6.49 -5.47
CA ASP A 135 -10.80 5.76 -4.57
C ASP A 135 -11.12 6.54 -3.29
N TYR A 136 -10.11 7.19 -2.70
CA TYR A 136 -10.30 7.98 -1.48
C TYR A 136 -11.17 9.20 -1.73
N ARG A 137 -10.97 9.89 -2.85
CA ARG A 137 -11.80 11.02 -3.27
C ARG A 137 -13.25 10.61 -3.53
N ASP A 138 -13.45 9.49 -4.21
CA ASP A 138 -14.78 9.02 -4.62
C ASP A 138 -15.48 8.20 -3.51
N GLY A 139 -14.82 8.02 -2.35
CA GLY A 139 -15.36 7.30 -1.21
C GLY A 139 -15.42 5.77 -1.40
N TRP A 140 -14.64 5.21 -2.32
CA TRP A 140 -14.56 3.76 -2.60
C TRP A 140 -13.70 3.01 -1.58
N VAL A 141 -13.23 3.69 -0.54
CA VAL A 141 -12.52 3.13 0.62
C VAL A 141 -13.53 2.87 1.74
N ARG A 142 -14.61 2.16 1.43
CA ARG A 142 -15.63 1.78 2.41
C ARG A 142 -15.62 0.27 2.54
N GLY A 143 -15.06 -0.23 3.64
CA GLY A 143 -14.99 -1.65 3.94
C GLY A 143 -16.36 -2.31 4.18
N TYR A 144 -17.42 -1.54 4.50
CA TYR A 144 -18.73 -2.11 4.88
C TYR A 144 -19.97 -1.26 4.53
N ILE A 145 -19.84 0.00 4.11
CA ILE A 145 -21.01 0.91 4.04
C ILE A 145 -21.81 0.75 2.73
N THR A 146 -21.26 0.13 1.68
CA THR A 146 -21.96 0.01 0.37
C THR A 146 -22.72 -1.29 0.17
N SER A 147 -22.45 -2.35 0.94
CA SER A 147 -23.19 -3.62 0.83
C SER A 147 -24.63 -3.55 1.36
N ASN A 148 -25.01 -2.45 2.05
CA ASN A 148 -26.35 -2.24 2.60
C ASN A 148 -27.07 -0.97 2.07
N ILE A 149 -26.65 -0.42 0.92
CA ILE A 149 -27.36 0.69 0.24
C ILE A 149 -27.73 0.33 -1.21
N HIS A 150 -28.07 -0.94 -1.43
CA HIS A 150 -28.90 -1.33 -2.55
C HIS A 150 -29.98 -2.25 -2.02
N ASN A 151 -31.15 -1.69 -1.73
CA ASN A 151 -32.34 -2.48 -1.94
C ASN A 151 -33.55 -1.58 -2.20
N PRO A 152 -34.22 -1.79 -3.33
CA PRO A 152 -35.66 -1.70 -3.33
C PRO A 152 -36.24 -2.92 -4.04
N GLY A 153 -36.09 -4.09 -3.43
CA GLY A 153 -36.82 -5.29 -3.79
C GLY A 153 -35.94 -6.40 -4.35
N ASP A 154 -35.94 -7.53 -3.63
CA ASP A 154 -35.74 -8.85 -4.23
C ASP A 154 -34.27 -9.14 -4.66
N LEU A 155 -33.71 -10.35 -4.70
CA LEU A 155 -34.28 -11.66 -4.83
C LEU A 155 -33.47 -12.70 -4.04
N ALA A 156 -34.10 -13.32 -3.06
CA ALA A 156 -34.30 -14.78 -3.00
C ALA A 156 -33.15 -15.81 -3.13
N LEU A 157 -31.85 -15.49 -3.11
CA LEU A 157 -30.80 -16.51 -3.34
C LEU A 157 -29.53 -16.42 -2.47
N HIS A 158 -29.65 -16.51 -1.14
CA HIS A 158 -28.56 -17.06 -0.31
C HIS A 158 -29.09 -17.97 0.82
N HIS A 159 -30.13 -18.74 0.50
CA HIS A 159 -30.47 -19.94 1.26
C HIS A 159 -29.39 -21.01 1.00
N VAL A 160 -29.06 -21.79 2.04
CA VAL A 160 -28.15 -22.96 2.03
C VAL A 160 -26.65 -22.62 2.14
N LEU A 161 -26.13 -22.45 3.36
CA LEU A 161 -24.82 -23.03 3.75
C LEU A 161 -24.41 -22.94 5.25
N LEU A 162 -25.28 -22.64 6.21
CA LEU A 162 -24.91 -22.76 7.64
C LEU A 162 -26.02 -23.38 8.51
N LEU A 163 -26.68 -24.42 8.00
CA LEU A 163 -27.36 -25.40 8.84
C LEU A 163 -26.46 -26.64 8.92
N ASN A 164 -25.58 -26.68 9.93
CA ASN A 164 -25.11 -27.91 10.57
C ASN A 164 -24.45 -27.52 11.91
N PRO A 165 -25.02 -27.90 13.06
CA PRO A 165 -24.35 -27.75 14.34
C PRO A 165 -23.27 -28.84 14.45
N VAL A 166 -22.01 -28.44 14.61
CA VAL A 166 -20.98 -29.36 15.12
C VAL A 166 -21.21 -29.47 16.63
N PRO A 167 -21.49 -30.67 17.18
CA PRO A 167 -21.61 -30.84 18.62
C PRO A 167 -20.21 -30.77 19.26
N LEU A 168 -20.10 -29.99 20.32
CA LEU A 168 -18.95 -29.96 21.22
C LEU A 168 -18.92 -31.26 22.05
N ILE A 169 -17.92 -32.11 21.80
CA ILE A 169 -17.05 -32.76 22.80
C ILE A 169 -15.66 -32.90 22.20
#